data_AF-A0A256ZGY6-F1
#
_entry.id   AF-A0A256ZGY6-F1
#
_cell.length_a   1.000
_cell.length_b   1.000
_cell.length_c   1.000
_cell.angle_alpha   90.00
_cell.angle_beta   90.00
_cell.angle_gamma   90.00
#
_symmetry.space_group_name_H-M   'P 1'
#
loop_
_entity.id
_entity.type
_entity.pdbx_description
1 polymer ?
#
loop_
_entity_poly.entity_id
_entity_poly.type
_entity_poly.pdbx_seq_one_letter_code
_entity_poly.pdbx_strand_id
1 'polypeptide(L)'
;MVDGRDVLEDWAHAFYYDVEPEFPQVGLETGSPRLIKRYMAGKPRPWRPEDWPWLVVEGTGIMNDNGLFPCNTMILGLPGETEDDIVSTMELVEDLRGYGCWLFPLLFVPMGRSMLERERFAYLKEAFGPLHWELLATCFDHDLTFSRRALGMLARYVKNPMARKLATFFVSMGMEAVEAVSDRLIRDPYGLIVQASRINLFSASLRDLVSLTFRRLRLRVQAVQAR
;
A
#
# COMPACT_ATOMS: atom_id res chain seq x y z
N MET A 1 -11.35 17.66 -21.78
CA MET A 1 -10.63 17.32 -20.54
C MET A 1 -11.38 18.00 -19.42
N VAL A 2 -11.75 17.25 -18.39
CA VAL A 2 -12.27 17.84 -17.17
C VAL A 2 -11.06 18.42 -16.43
N ASP A 3 -11.12 19.68 -16.02
CA ASP A 3 -10.05 20.28 -15.21
C ASP A 3 -10.13 19.66 -13.81
N GLY A 4 -9.06 19.00 -13.36
CA GLY A 4 -9.04 18.37 -12.04
C GLY A 4 -9.20 19.36 -10.90
N ARG A 5 -8.87 20.64 -11.11
CA ARG A 5 -9.10 21.67 -10.08
C ARG A 5 -10.59 21.89 -9.86
N ASP A 6 -11.36 22.04 -10.95
CA ASP A 6 -12.81 22.22 -10.86
C ASP A 6 -13.47 21.01 -10.18
N VAL A 7 -13.04 19.78 -10.51
CA VAL A 7 -13.55 18.56 -9.86
C VAL A 7 -13.17 18.46 -8.39
N LEU A 8 -11.94 18.87 -8.03
CA LEU A 8 -11.47 18.87 -6.66
C LEU A 8 -12.17 19.93 -5.82
N GLU A 9 -12.42 21.12 -6.39
CA GLU A 9 -13.19 22.19 -5.77
C GLU A 9 -14.65 21.74 -5.55
N ASP A 10 -15.28 21.15 -6.58
CA ASP A 10 -16.63 20.62 -6.47
C ASP A 10 -16.72 19.48 -5.43
N TRP A 11 -15.73 18.59 -5.41
CA TRP A 11 -15.65 17.50 -4.42
C TRP A 11 -15.44 18.07 -3.01
N ALA A 12 -14.50 19.00 -2.83
CA ALA A 12 -14.24 19.63 -1.54
C ALA A 12 -15.50 20.35 -1.04
N HIS A 13 -16.17 21.11 -1.91
CA HIS A 13 -17.41 21.80 -1.60
C HIS A 13 -18.54 20.83 -1.23
N ALA A 14 -18.70 19.71 -1.96
CA ALA A 14 -19.71 18.69 -1.68
C ALA A 14 -19.53 18.04 -0.29
N PHE A 15 -18.29 17.94 0.20
CA PHE A 15 -17.95 17.38 1.51
C PHE A 15 -17.65 18.45 2.58
N TYR A 16 -17.94 19.73 2.31
CA TYR A 16 -17.73 20.85 3.23
C TYR A 16 -16.26 21.03 3.68
N TYR A 17 -15.31 20.76 2.80
CA TYR A 17 -13.89 21.03 3.01
C TYR A 17 -13.53 22.42 2.49
N ASP A 18 -12.89 23.24 3.33
CA ASP A 18 -12.36 24.58 2.98
C ASP A 18 -10.93 24.53 2.41
N VAL A 19 -10.38 23.33 2.19
CA VAL A 19 -8.98 23.11 1.80
C VAL A 19 -8.86 22.14 0.63
N GLU A 20 -7.84 22.31 -0.21
CA GLU A 20 -7.47 21.35 -1.24
C GLU A 20 -7.16 19.98 -0.60
N PRO A 21 -7.82 18.88 -1.01
CA PRO A 21 -7.56 17.56 -0.44
C PRO A 21 -6.16 17.07 -0.84
N GLU A 22 -5.29 16.89 0.16
CA GLU A 22 -3.87 16.59 -0.10
C GLU A 22 -3.63 15.12 -0.46
N PHE A 23 -4.48 14.17 -0.01
CA PHE A 23 -4.31 12.73 -0.30
C PHE A 23 -5.67 11.97 -0.29
N PRO A 24 -6.22 11.60 -1.46
CA PRO A 24 -7.45 10.82 -1.49
C PRO A 24 -7.19 9.40 -1.01
N GLN A 25 -7.87 9.00 0.07
CA GLN A 25 -7.92 7.61 0.48
C GLN A 25 -9.05 6.93 -0.28
N VAL A 26 -8.72 5.92 -1.08
CA VAL A 26 -9.66 5.26 -1.97
C VAL A 26 -9.77 3.79 -1.60
N GLY A 27 -11.00 3.29 -1.45
CA GLY A 27 -11.20 1.86 -1.22
C GLY A 27 -11.13 1.09 -2.54
N LEU A 28 -9.97 0.48 -2.83
CA LEU A 28 -9.78 -0.46 -3.94
C LEU A 28 -10.38 -1.83 -3.60
N GLU A 29 -10.24 -2.24 -2.35
CA GLU A 29 -10.82 -3.45 -1.73
C GLU A 29 -10.23 -4.76 -2.24
N THR A 30 -10.42 -5.12 -3.50
CA THR A 30 -9.89 -6.36 -4.11
C THR A 30 -9.95 -6.23 -5.63
N GLY A 31 -9.06 -6.93 -6.34
CA GLY A 31 -9.15 -7.05 -7.79
C GLY A 31 -10.12 -8.12 -8.26
N SER A 32 -10.74 -8.91 -7.37
CA SER A 32 -11.71 -9.94 -7.75
C SER A 32 -13.09 -9.36 -8.06
N PRO A 33 -13.58 -9.47 -9.31
CA PRO A 33 -14.96 -9.09 -9.64
C PRO A 33 -16.01 -9.90 -8.88
N ARG A 34 -15.70 -11.16 -8.56
CA ARG A 34 -16.60 -12.07 -7.83
C ARG A 34 -16.84 -11.56 -6.42
N LEU A 35 -15.77 -11.16 -5.72
CA LEU A 35 -15.85 -10.62 -4.37
C LEU A 35 -16.49 -9.23 -4.36
N ILE A 36 -16.18 -8.37 -5.33
CA ILE A 36 -16.84 -7.06 -5.49
C ILE A 36 -18.33 -7.24 -5.72
N LYS A 37 -18.75 -8.13 -6.61
CA LYS A 37 -20.16 -8.45 -6.85
C LYS A 37 -20.87 -8.95 -5.60
N ARG A 38 -20.17 -9.72 -4.77
CA ARG A 38 -20.75 -10.31 -3.57
C ARG A 38 -20.92 -9.30 -2.43
N TYR A 39 -19.92 -8.45 -2.21
CA TYR A 39 -19.84 -7.63 -0.99
C TYR A 39 -20.00 -6.14 -1.25
N MET A 40 -19.68 -5.66 -2.46
CA MET A 40 -19.46 -4.25 -2.77
C MET A 40 -20.07 -3.86 -4.13
N ALA A 41 -21.15 -4.51 -4.55
CA ALA A 41 -21.76 -4.31 -5.87
C ALA A 41 -22.24 -2.87 -6.16
N GLY A 42 -22.33 -2.03 -5.13
CA GLY A 42 -22.63 -0.61 -5.26
C GLY A 42 -21.44 0.23 -5.75
N LYS A 43 -20.20 -0.14 -5.40
CA LYS A 43 -18.99 0.61 -5.76
C LYS A 43 -18.77 0.82 -7.25
N PRO A 44 -18.87 -0.21 -8.11
CA PRO A 44 -18.61 -0.04 -9.53
C PRO A 44 -19.71 0.75 -10.25
N ARG A 45 -20.83 1.11 -9.61
CA ARG A 45 -21.95 1.76 -10.33
C ARG A 45 -21.51 3.11 -10.93
N PRO A 46 -22.00 3.47 -12.13
CA PRO A 46 -22.99 2.75 -12.96
C PRO A 46 -22.45 1.54 -13.77
N TRP A 47 -21.16 1.23 -13.70
CA TRP A 47 -20.57 0.05 -14.33
C TRP A 47 -20.88 -1.25 -13.59
N ARG A 48 -20.50 -2.37 -14.20
CA ARG A 48 -20.71 -3.70 -13.64
C ARG A 48 -19.56 -4.06 -12.70
N PRO A 49 -19.77 -4.98 -11.74
CA PRO A 49 -18.68 -5.53 -10.93
C PRO A 49 -17.53 -6.13 -11.72
N GLU A 50 -17.82 -6.67 -12.91
CA GLU A 50 -16.82 -7.20 -13.83
C GLU A 50 -15.89 -6.12 -14.41
N ASP A 51 -16.33 -4.86 -14.44
CA ASP A 51 -15.54 -3.72 -14.91
C ASP A 51 -14.67 -3.11 -13.79
N TRP A 52 -14.76 -3.62 -12.55
CA TRP A 52 -14.09 -3.02 -11.39
C TRP A 52 -12.57 -2.87 -11.54
N PRO A 53 -11.80 -3.89 -11.99
CA PRO A 53 -10.36 -3.76 -12.15
C PRO A 53 -9.99 -2.61 -13.12
N TRP A 54 -10.67 -2.56 -14.27
CA TRP A 54 -10.49 -1.48 -15.24
C TRP A 54 -10.83 -0.11 -14.64
N LEU A 55 -11.95 0.00 -13.93
CA LEU A 55 -12.39 1.25 -13.32
C LEU A 55 -11.37 1.78 -12.28
N VAL A 56 -10.73 0.88 -11.53
CA VAL A 56 -9.67 1.24 -10.57
C VAL A 56 -8.46 1.82 -11.30
N VAL A 57 -8.02 1.20 -12.40
CA VAL A 57 -6.87 1.67 -13.19
C VAL A 57 -7.17 3.02 -13.83
N GLU A 58 -8.31 3.15 -14.52
CA GLU A 58 -8.72 4.41 -15.16
C GLU A 58 -8.89 5.54 -14.13
N GLY A 59 -9.55 5.24 -13.01
CA GLY A 59 -9.73 6.21 -11.93
C GLY A 59 -8.39 6.68 -11.35
N THR A 60 -7.42 5.76 -11.21
CA THR A 60 -6.06 6.10 -10.78
C THR A 60 -5.33 6.96 -11.81
N GLY A 61 -5.46 6.63 -13.09
CA GLY A 61 -4.91 7.44 -14.19
C GLY A 61 -5.46 8.87 -14.19
N ILE A 62 -6.78 9.02 -14.12
CA ILE A 62 -7.44 10.34 -14.06
C ILE A 62 -6.97 11.12 -12.83
N MET A 63 -6.85 10.48 -11.66
CA MET A 63 -6.30 11.14 -10.47
C MET A 63 -4.86 11.63 -10.70
N ASN A 64 -4.00 10.77 -11.26
CA ASN A 64 -2.60 11.12 -11.52
C ASN A 64 -2.43 12.25 -12.54
N ASP A 65 -3.23 12.28 -13.61
CA ASP A 65 -3.25 13.37 -14.59
C ASP A 65 -3.55 14.73 -13.94
N ASN A 66 -4.27 14.70 -12.82
CA ASN A 66 -4.63 15.87 -12.02
C ASN A 66 -3.74 16.09 -10.80
N GLY A 67 -2.61 15.39 -10.70
CA GLY A 67 -1.64 15.54 -9.62
C GLY A 67 -2.07 14.92 -8.28
N LEU A 68 -3.11 14.09 -8.29
CA LEU A 68 -3.58 13.34 -7.12
C LEU A 68 -2.96 11.94 -7.10
N PHE A 69 -2.41 11.57 -5.95
CA PHE A 69 -1.77 10.27 -5.73
C PHE A 69 -2.54 9.51 -4.64
N PRO A 70 -3.43 8.59 -5.01
CA PRO A 70 -4.31 7.94 -4.04
C PRO A 70 -3.58 6.96 -3.13
N CYS A 71 -4.08 6.87 -1.92
CA CYS A 71 -3.77 5.82 -0.95
C CYS A 71 -4.89 4.77 -1.02
N ASN A 72 -4.66 3.71 -1.79
CA ASN A 72 -5.64 2.67 -2.06
C ASN A 72 -5.64 1.62 -0.93
N THR A 73 -6.75 1.48 -0.21
CA THR A 73 -6.90 0.40 0.77
C THR A 73 -7.44 -0.86 0.11
N MET A 74 -6.86 -2.01 0.49
CA MET A 74 -7.25 -3.33 0.01
C MET A 74 -7.59 -4.22 1.21
N ILE A 75 -8.49 -5.17 1.04
CA ILE A 75 -8.91 -6.13 2.06
C ILE A 75 -8.42 -7.52 1.66
N LEU A 76 -7.70 -8.17 2.57
CA LEU A 76 -7.24 -9.54 2.45
C LEU A 76 -8.00 -10.45 3.43
N GLY A 77 -8.30 -11.67 3.00
CA GLY A 77 -9.01 -12.65 3.83
C GLY A 77 -10.51 -12.39 3.91
N LEU A 78 -11.12 -11.87 2.84
CA LEU A 78 -12.58 -11.76 2.77
C LEU A 78 -13.23 -13.16 2.89
N PRO A 79 -14.43 -13.28 3.50
CA PRO A 79 -15.07 -14.57 3.66
C PRO A 79 -15.29 -15.31 2.32
N GLY A 80 -14.73 -16.52 2.22
CA GLY A 80 -14.78 -17.31 0.98
C GLY A 80 -13.95 -16.75 -0.16
N GLU A 81 -12.92 -15.94 0.12
CA GLU A 81 -11.82 -15.63 -0.80
C GLU A 81 -11.10 -16.92 -1.21
N THR A 82 -10.79 -17.02 -2.49
CA THR A 82 -10.12 -18.16 -3.12
C THR A 82 -8.78 -17.73 -3.71
N GLU A 83 -7.93 -18.69 -4.06
CA GLU A 83 -6.64 -18.40 -4.70
C GLU A 83 -6.81 -17.60 -6.00
N ASP A 84 -7.83 -17.89 -6.81
CA ASP A 84 -8.13 -17.14 -8.04
C ASP A 84 -8.47 -15.66 -7.77
N ASP A 85 -9.11 -15.36 -6.64
CA ASP A 85 -9.41 -13.98 -6.26
C ASP A 85 -8.15 -13.21 -5.84
N ILE A 86 -7.22 -13.91 -5.18
CA ILE A 86 -5.92 -13.35 -4.79
C ILE A 86 -5.10 -13.08 -6.05
N VAL A 87 -5.08 -14.02 -7.01
CA VAL A 87 -4.43 -13.84 -8.31
C VAL A 87 -5.04 -12.67 -9.07
N SER A 88 -6.37 -12.58 -9.16
CA SER A 88 -7.04 -11.42 -9.79
C SER A 88 -6.65 -10.10 -9.12
N THR A 89 -6.42 -10.13 -7.81
CA THR A 89 -5.97 -8.96 -7.05
C THR A 89 -4.51 -8.62 -7.35
N MET A 90 -3.63 -9.61 -7.48
CA MET A 90 -2.24 -9.40 -7.91
C MET A 90 -2.15 -8.85 -9.33
N GLU A 91 -2.97 -9.36 -10.26
CA GLU A 91 -3.06 -8.85 -11.63
C GLU A 91 -3.45 -7.36 -11.65
N LEU A 92 -4.43 -6.95 -10.83
CA LEU A 92 -4.77 -5.53 -10.70
C LEU A 92 -3.62 -4.67 -10.13
N VAL A 93 -2.84 -5.20 -9.18
CA VAL A 93 -1.65 -4.50 -8.66
C VAL A 93 -0.60 -4.33 -9.76
N GLU A 94 -0.43 -5.34 -10.61
CA GLU A 94 0.45 -5.29 -11.77
C GLU A 94 -0.05 -4.31 -12.84
N ASP A 95 -1.36 -4.24 -13.10
CA ASP A 95 -1.95 -3.25 -14.00
C ASP A 95 -1.76 -1.80 -13.50
N LEU A 96 -1.71 -1.62 -12.19
CA LEU A 96 -1.39 -0.32 -11.57
C LEU A 96 0.11 0.02 -11.66
N ARG A 97 0.99 -0.90 -12.06
CA ARG A 97 2.43 -0.64 -12.16
C ARG A 97 2.69 0.50 -13.17
N GLY A 98 3.27 1.57 -12.66
CA GLY A 98 3.58 2.77 -13.43
C GLY A 98 2.67 3.96 -13.12
N TYR A 99 1.48 3.70 -12.56
CA TYR A 99 0.65 4.72 -11.95
C TYR A 99 1.22 5.14 -10.58
N GLY A 100 0.94 6.38 -10.19
CA GLY A 100 1.32 6.94 -8.91
C GLY A 100 0.25 6.70 -7.85
N CYS A 101 0.38 5.63 -7.10
CA CYS A 101 -0.48 5.35 -5.96
C CYS A 101 0.28 4.55 -4.89
N TRP A 102 -0.29 4.51 -3.68
CA TRP A 102 0.13 3.60 -2.62
C TRP A 102 -0.94 2.55 -2.36
N LEU A 103 -0.52 1.32 -2.08
CA LEU A 103 -1.37 0.16 -1.89
C LEU A 103 -1.26 -0.33 -0.45
N PHE A 104 -2.35 -0.22 0.30
CA PHE A 104 -2.43 -0.59 1.70
C PHE A 104 -3.27 -1.86 1.88
N PRO A 105 -2.66 -3.05 1.81
CA PRO A 105 -3.33 -4.30 2.12
C PRO A 105 -3.59 -4.45 3.62
N LEU A 106 -4.84 -4.61 4.00
CA LEU A 106 -5.33 -4.72 5.37
C LEU A 106 -6.07 -6.03 5.56
N LEU A 107 -5.92 -6.65 6.73
CA LEU A 107 -6.70 -7.84 7.09
C LEU A 107 -8.18 -7.50 7.24
N PHE A 108 -9.04 -8.41 6.79
CA PHE A 108 -10.48 -8.28 6.95
C PHE A 108 -10.90 -8.17 8.43
N VAL A 109 -11.71 -7.14 8.69
CA VAL A 109 -12.37 -6.90 9.97
C VAL A 109 -13.88 -6.82 9.72
N PRO A 110 -14.71 -7.60 10.44
CA PRO A 110 -16.16 -7.56 10.28
C PRO A 110 -16.71 -6.18 10.66
N MET A 111 -17.53 -5.61 9.77
CA MET A 111 -18.15 -4.32 9.98
C MET A 111 -19.59 -4.49 10.49
N GLY A 112 -19.93 -3.82 11.59
CA GLY A 112 -21.30 -3.79 12.11
C GLY A 112 -22.27 -3.17 11.10
N ARG A 113 -23.52 -3.68 11.06
CA ARG A 113 -24.57 -3.27 10.11
C ARG A 113 -24.26 -3.54 8.64
N SER A 114 -23.31 -4.43 8.35
CA SER A 114 -23.03 -4.91 7.00
C SER A 114 -23.46 -6.37 6.84
N MET A 115 -23.50 -6.86 5.59
CA MET A 115 -23.70 -8.29 5.32
C MET A 115 -22.62 -9.19 5.95
N LEU A 116 -21.52 -8.59 6.42
CA LEU A 116 -20.37 -9.24 7.03
C LEU A 116 -20.37 -9.17 8.57
N GLU A 117 -21.42 -8.63 9.20
CA GLU A 117 -21.46 -8.41 10.65
C GLU A 117 -21.29 -9.70 11.48
N ARG A 118 -21.76 -10.83 10.96
CA ARG A 118 -21.69 -12.13 11.64
C ARG A 118 -20.42 -12.92 11.33
N GLU A 119 -19.55 -12.38 10.49
CA GLU A 119 -18.31 -13.03 10.10
C GLU A 119 -17.24 -12.88 11.18
N ARG A 120 -16.28 -13.81 11.18
CA ARG A 120 -15.14 -13.75 12.12
C ARG A 120 -14.07 -12.81 11.58
N PHE A 121 -13.28 -12.25 12.49
CA PHE A 121 -12.06 -11.55 12.15
C PHE A 121 -11.13 -12.46 11.35
N ALA A 122 -10.47 -11.91 10.32
CA ALA A 122 -9.41 -12.64 9.65
C ALA A 122 -8.18 -12.70 10.55
N TYR A 123 -7.94 -13.88 11.14
CA TYR A 123 -6.70 -14.14 11.85
C TYR A 123 -5.62 -14.49 10.85
N LEU A 124 -4.48 -13.79 10.92
CA LEU A 124 -3.38 -13.94 9.96
C LEU A 124 -2.93 -15.40 9.75
N LYS A 125 -2.92 -16.23 10.80
CA LYS A 125 -2.52 -17.65 10.69
C LYS A 125 -3.54 -18.54 9.97
N GLU A 126 -4.79 -18.09 9.90
CA GLU A 126 -5.91 -18.85 9.35
C GLU A 126 -6.25 -18.35 7.94
N ALA A 127 -6.13 -17.05 7.71
CA ALA A 127 -6.50 -16.41 6.46
C ALA A 127 -5.38 -16.38 5.42
N PHE A 128 -4.10 -16.35 5.83
CA PHE A 128 -3.00 -16.15 4.88
C PHE A 128 -2.38 -17.47 4.43
N GLY A 129 -2.40 -17.70 3.12
CA GLY A 129 -1.60 -18.69 2.41
C GLY A 129 -0.39 -18.06 1.69
N PRO A 130 0.37 -18.86 0.91
CA PRO A 130 1.52 -18.36 0.14
C PRO A 130 1.20 -17.18 -0.78
N LEU A 131 0.05 -17.23 -1.47
CA LEU A 131 -0.35 -16.17 -2.40
C LEU A 131 -0.66 -14.84 -1.71
N HIS A 132 -1.14 -14.84 -0.46
CA HIS A 132 -1.34 -13.58 0.28
C HIS A 132 -0.01 -12.90 0.58
N TRP A 133 1.02 -13.68 0.92
CA TRP A 133 2.36 -13.14 1.16
C TRP A 133 3.00 -12.63 -0.13
N GLU A 134 2.76 -13.29 -1.25
CA GLU A 134 3.16 -12.83 -2.58
C GLU A 134 2.45 -11.54 -2.98
N LEU A 135 1.13 -11.45 -2.76
CA LEU A 135 0.37 -10.21 -2.98
C LEU A 135 0.91 -9.06 -2.11
N LEU A 136 1.17 -9.30 -0.82
CA LEU A 136 1.79 -8.28 0.04
C LEU A 136 3.16 -7.82 -0.49
N ALA A 137 4.00 -8.76 -0.92
CA ALA A 137 5.31 -8.43 -1.47
C ALA A 137 5.20 -7.62 -2.77
N THR A 138 4.22 -7.96 -3.62
CA THR A 138 3.91 -7.25 -4.86
C THR A 138 3.45 -5.82 -4.57
N CYS A 139 2.57 -5.61 -3.58
CA CYS A 139 2.19 -4.28 -3.13
C CYS A 139 3.40 -3.47 -2.62
N PHE A 140 4.28 -4.08 -1.81
CA PHE A 140 5.48 -3.40 -1.32
C PHE A 140 6.45 -3.03 -2.44
N ASP A 141 6.65 -3.88 -3.44
CA ASP A 141 7.47 -3.56 -4.60
C ASP A 141 6.93 -2.35 -5.37
N HIS A 142 5.63 -2.33 -5.63
CA HIS A 142 4.91 -1.20 -6.22
C HIS A 142 5.12 0.07 -5.38
N ASP A 143 4.79 0.02 -4.09
CA ASP A 143 4.83 1.17 -3.18
C ASP A 143 6.23 1.73 -3.00
N LEU A 144 7.26 0.87 -2.90
CA LEU A 144 8.65 1.32 -2.81
C LEU A 144 9.09 1.99 -4.11
N THR A 145 8.68 1.45 -5.25
CA THR A 145 8.98 2.04 -6.56
C THR A 145 8.36 3.43 -6.69
N PHE A 146 7.08 3.57 -6.34
CA PHE A 146 6.40 4.87 -6.37
C PHE A 146 6.96 5.83 -5.32
N SER A 147 7.19 5.37 -4.09
CA SER A 147 7.71 6.20 -2.99
C SER A 147 9.07 6.83 -3.32
N ARG A 148 9.96 6.11 -4.03
CA ARG A 148 11.23 6.70 -4.50
C ARG A 148 11.03 7.86 -5.48
N ARG A 149 10.02 7.77 -6.35
CA ARG A 149 9.65 8.85 -7.29
C ARG A 149 8.98 10.01 -6.53
N ALA A 150 8.06 9.70 -5.62
CA ALA A 150 7.30 10.67 -4.84
C ALA A 150 8.15 11.41 -3.82
N LEU A 151 9.19 10.79 -3.25
CA LEU A 151 10.03 11.39 -2.21
C LEU A 151 10.61 12.74 -2.61
N GLY A 152 11.13 12.85 -3.83
CA GLY A 152 11.66 14.12 -4.35
C GLY A 152 10.60 15.22 -4.42
N MET A 153 9.38 14.86 -4.82
CA MET A 153 8.24 15.76 -4.87
C MET A 153 7.81 16.21 -3.48
N LEU A 154 7.61 15.25 -2.56
CA LEU A 154 7.13 15.48 -1.19
C LEU A 154 8.15 16.26 -0.35
N ALA A 155 9.45 16.00 -0.53
CA ALA A 155 10.51 16.70 0.18
C ALA A 155 10.51 18.23 -0.10
N ARG A 156 9.93 18.68 -1.22
CA ARG A 156 9.84 20.12 -1.55
C ARG A 156 8.96 20.90 -0.57
N TYR A 157 7.97 20.27 0.05
CA TYR A 157 7.12 20.89 1.07
C TYR A 157 7.89 21.23 2.36
N VAL A 158 9.01 20.56 2.62
CA VAL A 158 9.88 20.88 3.75
C VAL A 158 10.75 22.10 3.42
N LYS A 159 10.34 23.29 3.88
CA LYS A 159 11.02 24.56 3.58
C LYS A 159 12.48 24.61 4.06
N ASN A 160 12.78 24.06 5.24
CA ASN A 160 14.12 24.09 5.82
C ASN A 160 15.05 23.06 5.10
N PRO A 161 16.18 23.49 4.50
CA PRO A 161 17.05 22.58 3.75
C PRO A 161 17.68 21.46 4.59
N MET A 162 17.99 21.72 5.86
CA MET A 162 18.59 20.72 6.76
C MET A 162 17.53 19.69 7.19
N ALA A 163 16.34 20.15 7.57
CA ALA A 163 15.22 19.27 7.88
C ALA A 163 14.82 18.42 6.67
N ARG A 164 14.84 19.00 5.45
CA ARG A 164 14.58 18.28 4.20
C ARG A 164 15.56 17.15 3.96
N LYS A 165 16.87 17.42 4.11
CA LYS A 165 17.92 16.40 3.99
C LYS A 165 17.73 15.28 5.01
N LEU A 166 17.45 15.65 6.26
CA LEU A 166 17.23 14.69 7.34
C LEU A 166 15.99 13.81 7.08
N ALA A 167 14.86 14.42 6.72
CA ALA A 167 13.63 13.69 6.39
C ALA A 167 13.82 12.75 5.20
N THR A 168 14.47 13.23 4.13
CA THR A 168 14.78 12.42 2.94
C THR A 168 15.66 11.22 3.31
N PHE A 169 16.68 11.44 4.16
CA PHE A 169 17.55 10.38 4.66
C PHE A 169 16.77 9.34 5.46
N PHE A 170 15.90 9.76 6.39
CA PHE A 170 15.08 8.84 7.18
C PHE A 170 14.12 8.01 6.35
N VAL A 171 13.41 8.65 5.41
CA VAL A 171 12.47 7.94 4.54
C VAL A 171 13.22 6.95 3.64
N SER A 172 14.38 7.35 3.09
CA SER A 172 15.23 6.45 2.29
C SER A 172 15.70 5.25 3.09
N MET A 173 16.14 5.46 4.33
CA MET A 173 16.51 4.37 5.25
C MET A 173 15.34 3.42 5.52
N GLY A 174 14.13 3.95 5.74
CA GLY A 174 12.93 3.15 5.92
C GLY A 174 12.62 2.29 4.69
N MET A 175 12.66 2.87 3.50
CA MET A 175 12.46 2.15 2.24
C MET A 175 13.50 1.05 2.04
N GLU A 176 14.79 1.34 2.27
CA GLU A 176 15.86 0.34 2.20
C GLU A 176 15.67 -0.80 3.22
N ALA A 177 15.16 -0.50 4.41
CA ALA A 177 14.88 -1.50 5.44
C ALA A 177 13.71 -2.43 5.06
N VAL A 178 12.66 -1.89 4.41
CA VAL A 178 11.54 -2.69 3.89
C VAL A 178 11.99 -3.57 2.72
N GLU A 179 12.68 -2.98 1.74
CA GLU A 179 13.24 -3.72 0.59
C GLU A 179 14.16 -4.85 1.05
N ALA A 180 14.99 -4.58 2.06
CA ALA A 180 15.88 -5.53 2.68
C ALA A 180 15.18 -6.78 3.22
N VAL A 181 13.92 -6.69 3.64
CA VAL A 181 13.17 -7.80 4.25
C VAL A 181 12.10 -8.38 3.32
N SER A 182 11.92 -7.83 2.12
CA SER A 182 10.87 -8.27 1.17
C SER A 182 10.96 -9.77 0.86
N ASP A 183 12.14 -10.30 0.54
CA ASP A 183 12.36 -11.74 0.30
C ASP A 183 11.93 -12.63 1.48
N ARG A 184 12.07 -12.12 2.71
CA ARG A 184 11.70 -12.86 3.92
C ARG A 184 10.20 -12.85 4.16
N LEU A 185 9.48 -11.86 3.64
CA LEU A 185 8.03 -11.83 3.68
C LEU A 185 7.44 -13.06 2.97
N ILE A 186 8.07 -13.49 1.87
CA ILE A 186 7.64 -14.68 1.12
C ILE A 186 8.17 -15.97 1.78
N ARG A 187 9.45 -15.99 2.17
CA ARG A 187 10.11 -17.23 2.64
C ARG A 187 9.83 -17.61 4.09
N ASP A 188 9.69 -16.63 4.97
CA ASP A 188 9.48 -16.80 6.42
C ASP A 188 8.70 -15.61 7.02
N PRO A 189 7.43 -15.42 6.62
CA PRO A 189 6.62 -14.28 7.07
C PRO A 189 6.41 -14.24 8.57
N TYR A 190 6.13 -15.39 9.20
CA TYR A 190 5.88 -15.46 10.63
C TYR A 190 7.14 -15.20 11.45
N GLY A 191 8.30 -15.72 11.04
CA GLY A 191 9.58 -15.40 11.68
C GLY A 191 9.94 -13.93 11.55
N LEU A 192 9.62 -13.31 10.40
CA LEU A 192 9.78 -11.87 10.20
C LEU A 192 8.88 -11.06 11.16
N ILE A 193 7.60 -11.41 11.29
CA ILE A 193 6.65 -10.72 12.19
C ILE A 193 7.08 -10.85 13.66
N VAL A 194 7.48 -12.04 14.10
CA VAL A 194 7.98 -12.26 15.47
C VAL A 194 9.27 -11.48 15.73
N GLN A 195 10.12 -11.31 14.72
CA GLN A 195 11.30 -10.46 14.86
C GLN A 195 10.92 -8.98 14.94
N ALA A 196 10.00 -8.53 14.07
CA ALA A 196 9.52 -7.15 14.05
C ALA A 196 8.83 -6.76 15.36
N SER A 197 8.09 -7.68 16.00
CA SER A 197 7.42 -7.42 17.29
C SER A 197 8.39 -7.17 18.44
N ARG A 198 9.68 -7.51 18.28
CA ARG A 198 10.74 -7.24 19.27
C ARG A 198 11.35 -5.85 19.09
N ILE A 199 11.06 -5.17 17.98
CA ILE A 199 11.53 -3.82 17.71
C ILE A 199 10.55 -2.86 18.37
N ASN A 200 11.02 -2.12 19.37
CA ASN A 200 10.24 -1.06 19.96
C ASN A 200 10.46 0.24 19.16
N LEU A 201 9.50 0.57 18.30
CA LEU A 201 9.54 1.76 17.43
C LEU A 201 9.61 3.08 18.22
N PHE A 202 9.14 3.09 19.47
CA PHE A 202 9.12 4.28 20.33
C PHE A 202 10.37 4.43 21.19
N SER A 203 11.20 3.39 21.29
CA SER A 203 12.50 3.44 21.97
C SER A 203 13.69 3.25 21.03
N ALA A 204 13.43 2.96 19.74
CA ALA A 204 14.47 2.85 18.73
C ALA A 204 15.11 4.23 18.54
N SER A 205 16.31 4.37 19.09
CA SER A 205 17.10 5.57 18.85
C SER A 205 17.52 5.60 17.37
N LEU A 206 17.80 6.79 16.84
CA LEU A 206 18.45 7.00 15.54
C LEU A 206 19.65 6.04 15.32
N ARG A 207 20.37 5.70 16.40
CA ARG A 207 21.48 4.73 16.39
C ARG A 207 21.03 3.30 16.08
N ASP A 208 19.86 2.87 16.55
CA ASP A 208 19.37 1.50 16.37
C ASP A 208 18.93 1.26 14.92
N LEU A 209 18.23 2.23 14.33
CA LEU A 209 17.87 2.25 12.90
C LEU A 209 19.11 2.31 11.99
N VAL A 210 20.08 3.18 12.32
CA VAL A 210 21.38 3.22 11.64
C VAL A 210 22.14 1.89 11.82
N SER A 211 22.07 1.25 12.99
CA SER A 211 22.77 -0.03 13.24
C SER A 211 22.20 -1.21 12.44
N LEU A 212 20.90 -1.22 12.14
CA LEU A 212 20.26 -2.22 11.27
C LEU A 212 20.78 -2.08 9.82
N THR A 213 20.90 -0.85 9.36
CA THR A 213 21.47 -0.49 8.04
C THR A 213 22.97 -0.83 7.97
N PHE A 214 23.74 -0.50 9.01
CA PHE A 214 25.18 -0.74 9.09
C PHE A 214 25.55 -2.22 9.34
N ARG A 215 24.72 -3.00 10.06
CA ARG A 215 24.95 -4.46 10.21
C ARG A 215 24.93 -5.16 8.85
N ARG A 216 24.10 -4.71 7.90
CA ARG A 216 24.11 -5.21 6.53
C ARG A 216 25.29 -4.69 5.70
N LEU A 217 25.71 -3.43 5.88
CA LEU A 217 26.91 -2.91 5.20
C LEU A 217 28.16 -3.72 5.59
N ARG A 218 28.28 -4.09 6.86
CA ARG A 218 29.39 -4.92 7.36
C ARG A 218 29.36 -6.35 6.81
N LEU A 219 28.17 -6.94 6.69
CA LEU A 219 27.98 -8.27 6.07
C LEU A 219 28.25 -8.26 4.55
N ARG A 220 27.88 -7.18 3.84
CA ARG A 220 28.21 -7.00 2.41
C ARG A 220 29.71 -6.79 2.20
N VAL A 221 30.39 -6.00 3.04
CA VAL A 221 31.85 -5.78 2.95
C VAL A 221 32.62 -7.07 3.25
N GLN A 222 32.18 -7.87 4.23
CA GLN A 222 32.79 -9.17 4.52
C GLN A 222 32.58 -10.21 3.42
N ALA A 223 31.44 -10.20 2.72
CA ALA A 223 31.19 -11.08 1.58
C ALA A 223 31.99 -10.68 0.31
N VAL A 224 32.35 -9.41 0.17
CA VAL A 224 33.19 -8.90 -0.95
C VAL A 224 34.68 -9.09 -0.68
N GLN A 225 35.12 -9.09 0.59
CA GLN A 225 36.51 -9.40 0.98
C GLN A 225 36.82 -10.90 1.06
N ALA A 226 35.82 -11.78 0.94
CA ALA A 226 35.96 -13.23 0.95
C ALA A 226 35.89 -13.88 -0.46
N ARG A 227 36.05 -13.07 -1.52
CA ARG A 227 36.31 -13.49 -2.90
C ARG A 227 37.69 -13.00 -3.33
#